data_AF-A0A958BCJ7-F1
#
_entry.id   AF-A0A958BCJ7-F1
#
_cell.length_a   1.000
_cell.length_b   1.000
_cell.length_c   1.000
_cell.angle_alpha   90.00
_cell.angle_beta   90.00
_cell.angle_gamma   90.00
#
_symmetry.space_group_name_H-M   'P 1'
#
loop_
_entity.id
_entity.type
_entity.pdbx_description
1 polymer ?
#
loop_
_entity_poly.entity_id
_entity_poly.type
_entity_poly.pdbx_seq_one_letter_code
_entity_poly.pdbx_strand_id
1 'polypeptide(L)'
;MDPRPAPFGKLMRRLDIGRLTVGLAFLALVLSLVLGAPRWLSLLFQAGFIGGFTNTVAIYMLFTEAWYLPGSGVLLKRKDAIVVSLAETMEQHILNPSLIESRVRELARAIDSDRVIAGLNAIVDELRADMVRLVQAPEQKDRIGAAVRREGGFWGDMADAAGIVRYADIADRIAAGLVKQIDEFQVDRSMLDAAAAYVGNLEDFLLEPGNPLIERHYGSRLSVAQLLFEKLDARQLVIDRLSAYEAEQIRDIVSKNIKEHLAWLEVFGVLLGMLIAGLLLALSALTGL
;
A
#
# COMPACT_ATOMS: atom_id res chain seq x y z
N MET A 1 2.14 2.98 -23.45
CA MET A 1 1.48 2.17 -24.50
C MET A 1 0.58 1.19 -23.78
N ASP A 2 -0.72 1.41 -23.86
CA ASP A 2 -1.75 0.56 -23.26
C ASP A 2 -1.91 -0.70 -24.14
N PRO A 3 -1.65 -1.92 -23.64
CA PRO A 3 -1.82 -3.12 -24.45
C PRO A 3 -3.31 -3.28 -24.75
N ARG A 4 -3.68 -3.21 -26.04
CA ARG A 4 -5.04 -3.44 -26.51
C ARG A 4 -5.54 -4.77 -25.91
N PRO A 5 -6.67 -4.80 -25.18
CA PRO A 5 -7.19 -6.05 -24.66
C PRO A 5 -7.56 -6.95 -25.84
N ALA A 6 -7.04 -8.18 -25.84
CA ALA A 6 -7.33 -9.16 -26.87
C ALA A 6 -8.86 -9.34 -27.02
N PRO A 7 -9.40 -9.39 -28.26
CA PRO A 7 -10.85 -9.46 -28.48
C PRO A 7 -11.50 -10.70 -27.85
N PHE A 8 -10.73 -11.76 -27.59
CA PHE A 8 -11.19 -12.99 -26.94
C PHE A 8 -11.48 -12.86 -25.44
N GLY A 9 -10.84 -11.92 -24.73
CA GLY A 9 -11.02 -11.77 -23.27
C GLY A 9 -12.40 -11.27 -22.87
N LYS A 10 -13.06 -10.47 -23.72
CA LYS A 10 -14.42 -9.96 -23.44
C LYS A 10 -15.52 -11.01 -23.65
N LEU A 11 -15.34 -11.97 -24.56
CA LEU A 11 -16.30 -13.06 -24.79
C LEU A 11 -16.16 -14.15 -23.71
N MET A 12 -14.92 -14.42 -23.27
CA MET A 12 -14.58 -15.31 -22.14
C MET A 12 -15.21 -14.87 -20.81
N ARG A 13 -15.32 -13.56 -20.58
CA ARG A 13 -15.88 -13.00 -19.33
C ARG A 13 -17.36 -13.32 -19.09
N ARG A 14 -18.11 -13.71 -20.13
CA ARG A 14 -19.55 -14.00 -20.03
C ARG A 14 -19.89 -15.49 -20.18
N LEU A 15 -18.95 -16.32 -20.63
CA LEU A 15 -19.18 -17.73 -20.92
C LEU A 15 -18.09 -18.54 -20.20
N ASP A 16 -18.48 -19.35 -19.20
CA ASP A 16 -17.61 -20.35 -18.57
C ASP A 16 -17.19 -21.40 -19.63
N ILE A 17 -16.14 -21.11 -20.41
CA ILE A 17 -15.70 -21.94 -21.53
C ILE A 17 -15.41 -23.38 -21.09
N GLY A 18 -14.83 -23.54 -19.89
CA GLY A 18 -14.61 -24.85 -19.28
C GLY A 18 -15.90 -25.64 -19.19
N ARG A 19 -16.90 -25.11 -18.47
CA ARG A 19 -18.20 -25.78 -18.27
C ARG A 19 -18.93 -26.04 -19.57
N LEU A 20 -18.84 -25.13 -20.54
CA LEU A 20 -19.40 -25.35 -21.87
C LEU A 20 -18.73 -26.52 -22.59
N THR A 21 -17.41 -26.63 -22.49
CA THR A 21 -16.65 -27.72 -23.13
C THR A 21 -16.96 -29.06 -22.48
N VAL A 22 -17.04 -29.11 -21.15
CA VAL A 22 -17.47 -30.32 -20.41
C VAL A 22 -18.92 -30.68 -20.75
N GLY A 23 -19.81 -29.68 -20.83
CA GLY A 23 -21.21 -29.86 -21.24
C GLY A 23 -21.34 -30.38 -22.66
N LEU A 24 -20.53 -29.89 -23.60
CA LEU A 24 -20.48 -30.39 -24.97
C LEU A 24 -19.94 -31.82 -25.04
N ALA A 25 -18.91 -32.15 -24.26
CA ALA A 25 -18.39 -33.52 -24.17
C ALA A 25 -19.44 -34.48 -23.60
N PHE A 26 -20.19 -34.04 -22.60
CA PHE A 26 -21.32 -34.80 -22.05
C PHE A 26 -22.42 -35.02 -23.09
N LEU A 27 -22.81 -33.96 -23.81
CA LEU A 27 -23.81 -34.06 -24.88
C LEU A 27 -23.35 -35.02 -25.98
N ALA A 28 -22.08 -34.92 -26.41
CA ALA A 28 -21.49 -35.81 -27.41
C ALA A 28 -21.49 -37.27 -26.94
N LEU A 29 -21.17 -37.51 -25.67
CA LEU A 29 -21.27 -38.83 -25.04
C LEU A 29 -22.72 -39.38 -25.09
N VAL A 30 -23.71 -38.58 -24.67
CA VAL A 30 -25.12 -38.99 -24.68
C VAL A 30 -25.61 -39.28 -26.10
N LEU A 31 -25.32 -38.39 -27.06
CA LEU A 31 -25.68 -38.58 -28.46
C LEU A 31 -25.04 -39.83 -29.06
N SER A 32 -23.77 -40.11 -28.72
CA SER A 32 -23.06 -41.32 -29.13
C SER A 32 -23.78 -42.59 -28.65
N LEU A 33 -24.31 -42.58 -27.42
CA LEU A 33 -25.06 -43.71 -26.87
C LEU A 33 -26.46 -43.86 -27.50
N VAL A 34 -27.18 -42.75 -27.66
CA VAL A 34 -28.56 -42.76 -28.20
C VAL A 34 -28.61 -43.15 -29.67
N LEU A 35 -27.65 -42.67 -30.46
CA LEU A 35 -27.58 -42.94 -31.90
C LEU A 35 -26.90 -44.29 -32.23
N GLY A 36 -26.49 -45.06 -31.21
CA GLY A 36 -25.82 -46.34 -31.42
C GLY A 36 -24.46 -46.22 -32.12
N ALA A 37 -23.71 -45.15 -31.83
CA ALA A 37 -22.43 -44.89 -32.45
C ALA A 37 -21.38 -45.98 -32.10
N PRO A 38 -20.30 -46.11 -32.90
CA PRO A 38 -19.26 -47.10 -32.66
C PRO A 38 -18.67 -47.01 -31.25
N ARG A 39 -18.37 -48.17 -30.63
CA ARG A 39 -17.83 -48.24 -29.26
C ARG A 39 -16.59 -47.37 -29.05
N TRP A 40 -15.69 -47.31 -30.02
CA TRP A 40 -14.47 -46.50 -29.94
C TRP A 40 -14.79 -45.01 -29.77
N LEU A 41 -15.84 -44.50 -30.41
CA LEU A 41 -16.26 -43.11 -30.33
C LEU A 41 -16.90 -42.78 -28.97
N SER A 42 -17.75 -43.69 -28.46
CA SER A 42 -18.33 -43.56 -27.13
C SER A 42 -17.25 -43.55 -26.03
N LEU A 43 -16.19 -44.37 -26.17
CA LEU A 43 -15.06 -44.40 -25.24
C LEU A 43 -14.25 -43.09 -25.26
N LEU A 44 -14.03 -42.49 -26.43
CA LEU A 44 -13.39 -41.17 -26.56
C LEU A 44 -14.18 -40.11 -25.78
N PHE A 45 -15.48 -39.97 -26.08
CA PHE A 45 -16.31 -38.97 -25.42
C PHE A 45 -16.48 -39.24 -23.92
N GLN A 46 -16.55 -40.51 -23.50
CA GLN A 46 -16.59 -40.88 -22.09
C GLN A 46 -15.33 -40.44 -21.37
N ALA A 47 -14.15 -40.75 -21.92
CA ALA A 47 -12.88 -40.36 -21.32
C ALA A 47 -12.70 -38.83 -21.28
N GLY A 48 -13.08 -38.13 -22.35
CA GLY A 48 -13.11 -36.67 -22.38
C GLY A 48 -14.04 -36.09 -21.32
N PHE A 49 -15.28 -36.57 -21.24
CA PHE A 49 -16.22 -36.11 -20.23
C PHE A 49 -15.71 -36.34 -18.80
N ILE A 50 -15.20 -37.54 -18.49
CA ILE A 50 -14.67 -37.85 -17.15
C ILE A 50 -13.49 -36.92 -16.81
N GLY A 51 -12.58 -36.69 -17.75
CA GLY A 51 -11.43 -35.80 -17.55
C GLY A 51 -11.85 -34.36 -17.27
N GLY A 52 -12.73 -33.81 -18.10
CA GLY A 52 -13.25 -32.45 -17.90
C GLY A 52 -14.11 -32.28 -16.64
N PHE A 53 -14.98 -33.25 -16.37
CA PHE A 53 -15.85 -33.26 -15.19
C PHE A 53 -15.05 -33.32 -13.89
N THR A 54 -14.04 -34.18 -13.81
CA THR A 54 -13.18 -34.29 -12.62
C THR A 54 -12.48 -32.97 -12.33
N ASN A 55 -12.00 -32.29 -13.38
CA ASN A 55 -11.37 -30.99 -13.22
C ASN A 55 -12.36 -29.89 -12.79
N THR A 56 -13.61 -29.94 -13.27
CA THR A 56 -14.69 -29.04 -12.81
C THR A 56 -14.93 -29.20 -11.31
N VAL A 57 -14.98 -30.46 -10.83
CA VAL A 57 -15.12 -30.77 -9.39
C VAL A 57 -13.92 -30.25 -8.61
N ALA A 58 -12.69 -30.46 -9.10
CA ALA A 58 -11.48 -29.99 -8.43
C ALA A 58 -11.44 -28.45 -8.29
N ILE A 59 -11.80 -27.72 -9.34
CA ILE A 59 -11.90 -26.25 -9.31
C ILE A 59 -12.97 -25.82 -8.30
N TYR A 60 -14.14 -26.48 -8.32
CA TYR A 60 -15.20 -26.19 -7.36
C TYR A 60 -14.74 -26.41 -5.90
N MET A 61 -14.03 -27.51 -5.62
CA MET A 61 -13.46 -27.83 -4.31
C MET A 61 -12.40 -26.82 -3.84
N LEU A 62 -11.71 -26.15 -4.76
CA LEU A 62 -10.71 -25.14 -4.41
C LEU A 62 -11.37 -23.90 -3.79
N PHE A 63 -12.52 -23.46 -4.33
CA PHE A 63 -13.16 -22.19 -3.99
C PHE A 63 -14.37 -22.30 -3.05
N THR A 64 -15.06 -23.45 -3.07
CA THR A 64 -16.33 -23.63 -2.37
C THR A 64 -16.25 -24.81 -1.43
N GLU A 65 -16.81 -24.65 -0.24
CA GLU A 65 -17.00 -25.76 0.69
C GLU A 65 -18.32 -26.48 0.37
N ALA A 66 -18.25 -27.80 0.23
CA ALA A 66 -19.39 -28.65 -0.05
C ALA A 66 -19.35 -29.89 0.85
N TRP A 67 -20.46 -30.15 1.53
CA TRP A 67 -20.58 -31.21 2.54
C TRP A 67 -20.33 -32.62 1.98
N TYR A 68 -20.61 -32.84 0.70
CA TYR A 68 -20.43 -34.12 0.01
C TYR A 68 -19.03 -34.31 -0.61
N LEU A 69 -18.16 -33.30 -0.54
CA LEU A 69 -16.78 -33.35 -1.04
C LEU A 69 -15.79 -33.14 0.13
N PRO A 70 -15.29 -34.21 0.75
CA PRO A 70 -14.33 -34.08 1.85
C PRO A 70 -13.06 -33.37 1.35
N GLY A 71 -12.56 -32.42 2.14
CA GLY A 71 -11.41 -31.59 1.77
C GLY A 71 -11.71 -30.44 0.81
N SER A 72 -12.98 -30.17 0.48
CA SER A 72 -13.38 -28.97 -0.25
C SER A 72 -13.22 -27.68 0.57
N GLY A 73 -13.26 -26.53 -0.10
CA GLY A 73 -13.07 -25.21 0.49
C GLY A 73 -11.61 -24.89 0.81
N VAL A 74 -10.64 -25.37 0.02
CA VAL A 74 -9.21 -25.24 0.33
C VAL A 74 -8.78 -23.78 0.54
N LEU A 75 -9.20 -22.86 -0.33
CA LEU A 75 -8.88 -21.43 -0.19
C LEU A 75 -9.55 -20.79 1.03
N LEU A 76 -10.77 -21.19 1.35
CA LEU A 76 -11.50 -20.70 2.52
C LEU A 76 -10.81 -21.14 3.82
N LYS A 77 -10.38 -22.40 3.88
CA LYS A 77 -9.71 -23.00 5.05
C LYS A 77 -8.28 -22.52 5.25
N ARG A 78 -7.65 -21.93 4.23
CA ARG A 78 -6.27 -21.41 4.28
C ARG A 78 -6.20 -19.88 4.32
N LYS A 79 -7.27 -19.20 4.76
CA LYS A 79 -7.33 -17.73 4.86
C LYS A 79 -6.06 -17.15 5.50
N ASP A 80 -5.70 -17.62 6.69
CA ASP A 80 -4.59 -17.04 7.47
C ASP A 80 -3.24 -17.22 6.76
N ALA A 81 -3.03 -18.38 6.13
CA ALA A 81 -1.83 -18.63 5.34
C ALA A 81 -1.74 -17.71 4.11
N ILE A 82 -2.86 -17.42 3.46
CA ILE A 82 -2.93 -16.47 2.34
C ILE A 82 -2.60 -15.06 2.83
N VAL A 83 -3.19 -14.64 3.96
CA VAL A 83 -2.92 -13.33 4.56
C VAL A 83 -1.44 -13.15 4.87
N VAL A 84 -0.83 -14.16 5.51
CA VAL A 84 0.61 -14.13 5.83
C VAL A 84 1.45 -14.07 4.55
N SER A 85 1.12 -14.85 3.52
CA SER A 85 1.84 -14.84 2.24
C SER A 85 1.73 -13.49 1.52
N LEU A 86 0.56 -12.84 1.56
CA LEU A 86 0.36 -11.50 1.00
C LEU A 86 1.15 -10.44 1.77
N ALA A 87 1.17 -10.52 3.10
CA ALA A 87 1.96 -9.62 3.94
C ALA A 87 3.46 -9.77 3.69
N GLU A 88 3.95 -11.00 3.60
CA GLU A 88 5.35 -11.30 3.27
C GLU A 88 5.71 -10.81 1.87
N THR A 89 4.83 -11.00 0.89
CA THR A 89 5.03 -10.48 -0.47
C THR A 89 5.10 -8.95 -0.48
N MET A 90 4.24 -8.28 0.28
CA MET A 90 4.24 -6.82 0.43
C MET A 90 5.56 -6.33 1.02
N GLU A 91 6.01 -6.93 2.13
CA GLU A 91 7.26 -6.61 2.81
C GLU A 91 8.48 -6.80 1.90
N GLN A 92 8.55 -7.93 1.20
CA GLN A 92 9.72 -8.28 0.37
C GLN A 92 9.78 -7.48 -0.94
N HIS A 93 8.64 -7.24 -1.59
CA HIS A 93 8.63 -6.76 -2.98
C HIS A 93 8.04 -5.38 -3.20
N ILE A 94 7.21 -4.86 -2.28
CA ILE A 94 6.46 -3.62 -2.50
C ILE A 94 6.87 -2.53 -1.51
N LEU A 95 6.87 -2.82 -0.23
CA LEU A 95 7.27 -1.90 0.83
C LEU A 95 8.58 -2.39 1.43
N ASN A 96 9.63 -2.51 0.61
CA ASN A 96 10.96 -2.84 1.08
C ASN A 96 11.84 -1.57 1.22
N PRO A 97 12.92 -1.62 2.02
CA PRO A 97 13.77 -0.46 2.28
C PRO A 97 14.34 0.18 1.01
N SER A 98 14.81 -0.62 0.06
CA SER A 98 15.47 -0.11 -1.15
C SER A 98 14.50 0.62 -2.08
N LEU A 99 13.24 0.15 -2.19
CA LEU A 99 12.23 0.86 -2.96
C LEU A 99 11.87 2.19 -2.28
N ILE A 100 11.68 2.20 -0.97
CA ILE A 100 11.37 3.43 -0.22
C ILE A 100 12.51 4.44 -0.39
N GLU A 101 13.77 4.03 -0.17
CA GLU A 101 14.93 4.90 -0.36
C GLU A 101 15.00 5.46 -1.78
N SER A 102 14.80 4.62 -2.80
CA SER A 102 14.82 5.08 -4.21
C SER A 102 13.70 6.07 -4.53
N ARG A 103 12.49 5.87 -3.97
CA ARG A 103 11.35 6.78 -4.16
C ARG A 103 11.51 8.07 -3.39
N VAL A 104 11.99 8.01 -2.15
CA VAL A 104 12.30 9.20 -1.35
C VAL A 104 13.39 10.01 -2.04
N ARG A 105 14.43 9.36 -2.59
CA ARG A 105 15.47 10.03 -3.39
C ARG A 105 14.92 10.73 -4.63
N GLU A 106 14.07 10.05 -5.39
CA GLU A 106 13.41 10.61 -6.58
C GLU A 106 12.60 11.87 -6.21
N LEU A 107 11.82 11.80 -5.13
CA LEU A 107 11.02 12.91 -4.64
C LEU A 107 11.87 14.06 -4.10
N ALA A 108 12.92 13.76 -3.32
CA ALA A 108 13.82 14.76 -2.77
C ALA A 108 14.52 15.56 -3.88
N ARG A 109 14.95 14.90 -4.96
CA ARG A 109 15.57 15.56 -6.13
C ARG A 109 14.60 16.40 -6.94
N ALA A 110 13.31 16.06 -6.93
CA ALA A 110 12.27 16.84 -7.61
C ALA A 110 11.89 18.12 -6.85
N ILE A 111 12.34 18.26 -5.60
CA ILE A 111 12.13 19.44 -4.75
C ILE A 111 13.39 20.30 -4.82
N ASP A 112 13.28 21.45 -5.48
CA ASP A 112 14.34 22.46 -5.47
C ASP A 112 14.26 23.36 -4.22
N SER A 113 15.34 24.11 -3.97
CA SER A 113 15.44 25.05 -2.84
C SER A 113 14.31 26.09 -2.84
N ASP A 114 13.86 26.52 -4.02
CA ASP A 114 12.85 27.58 -4.13
C ASP A 114 11.46 27.06 -3.71
N ARG A 115 11.13 25.80 -4.03
CA ARG A 115 9.94 25.11 -3.52
C ARG A 115 10.00 24.88 -2.02
N VAL A 116 11.17 24.52 -1.48
CA VAL A 116 11.35 24.39 -0.01
C VAL A 116 11.10 25.73 0.67
N ILE A 117 11.69 26.81 0.15
CA ILE A 117 11.51 28.17 0.69
C ILE A 117 10.04 28.59 0.60
N ALA A 118 9.37 28.35 -0.53
CA ALA A 118 7.96 28.67 -0.68
C ALA A 118 7.08 27.89 0.32
N GLY A 119 7.35 26.59 0.50
CA GLY A 119 6.64 25.76 1.47
C GLY A 119 6.87 26.20 2.92
N LEU A 120 8.12 26.50 3.30
CA LEU A 120 8.44 27.01 4.63
C LEU A 120 7.79 28.36 4.90
N ASN A 121 7.80 29.27 3.92
CA ASN A 121 7.12 30.57 4.05
C ASN A 121 5.60 30.42 4.18
N ALA A 122 4.98 29.48 3.44
CA ALA A 122 3.55 29.21 3.59
C ALA A 122 3.20 28.73 5.01
N ILE A 123 4.03 27.85 5.60
CA ILE A 123 3.86 27.41 7.00
C ILE A 123 4.06 28.59 7.96
N VAL A 124 5.09 29.41 7.75
CA VAL A 124 5.35 30.60 8.56
C VAL A 124 4.15 31.56 8.50
N ASP A 125 3.59 31.80 7.31
CA ASP A 125 2.45 32.68 7.11
C ASP A 125 1.18 32.15 7.77
N GLU A 126 0.95 30.83 7.73
CA GLU A 126 -0.17 30.19 8.43
C GLU A 126 -0.03 30.34 9.95
N LEU A 127 1.17 30.16 10.49
CA LEU A 127 1.44 30.29 11.93
C LEU A 127 1.58 31.75 12.40
N ARG A 128 1.80 32.70 11.48
CA ARG A 128 2.07 34.12 11.78
C ARG A 128 0.98 34.72 12.66
N ALA A 129 -0.28 34.53 12.27
CA ALA A 129 -1.41 35.09 13.00
C ALA A 129 -1.50 34.55 14.43
N ASP A 130 -1.24 33.26 14.62
CA ASP A 130 -1.27 32.62 15.93
C ASP A 130 -0.11 33.06 16.81
N MET A 131 1.09 33.22 16.24
CA MET A 131 2.26 33.74 16.95
C MET A 131 2.06 35.20 17.37
N VAL A 132 1.52 36.04 16.49
CA VAL A 132 1.19 37.44 16.80
C VAL A 132 0.14 37.50 17.92
N ARG A 133 -0.92 36.69 17.83
CA ARG A 133 -1.95 36.61 18.87
C ARG A 133 -1.36 36.16 20.21
N LEU A 134 -0.48 35.16 20.19
CA LEU A 134 0.19 34.66 21.39
C LEU A 134 1.03 35.75 22.05
N VAL A 135 1.87 36.46 21.28
CA VAL A 135 2.73 37.54 21.81
C VAL A 135 1.90 38.72 22.32
N GLN A 136 0.79 39.04 21.67
CA GLN A 136 -0.09 40.15 22.08
C GLN A 136 -1.02 39.79 23.25
N ALA A 137 -1.12 38.52 23.64
CA ALA A 137 -1.99 38.10 24.73
C ALA A 137 -1.64 38.83 26.03
N PRO A 138 -2.63 39.32 26.81
CA PRO A 138 -2.39 40.07 28.05
C PRO A 138 -1.46 39.34 29.01
N GLU A 139 -1.65 38.02 29.14
CA GLU A 139 -0.83 37.15 29.97
C GLU A 139 0.65 37.14 29.56
N GLN A 140 0.96 37.20 28.26
CA GLN A 140 2.34 37.24 27.78
C GLN A 140 2.95 38.62 27.97
N LYS A 141 2.18 39.69 27.76
CA LYS A 141 2.63 41.06 28.07
C LYS A 141 2.93 41.23 29.55
N ASP A 142 2.08 40.68 30.42
CA ASP A 142 2.29 40.68 31.87
C ASP A 142 3.54 39.88 32.26
N ARG A 143 3.78 38.74 31.61
CA ARG A 143 5.02 37.96 31.79
C ARG A 143 6.27 38.73 31.35
N ILE A 144 6.21 39.42 30.21
CA ILE A 144 7.30 40.27 29.72
C ILE A 144 7.53 41.41 30.72
N GLY A 145 6.49 42.09 31.17
CA GLY A 145 6.58 43.15 32.17
C GLY A 145 7.18 42.66 33.49
N ALA A 146 6.77 41.49 33.97
CA ALA A 146 7.33 40.86 35.16
C ALA A 146 8.81 40.47 34.99
N ALA A 147 9.21 40.03 33.80
CA ALA A 147 10.61 39.72 33.48
C ALA A 147 11.47 40.99 33.45
N VAL A 148 11.00 42.06 32.79
CA VAL A 148 11.67 43.37 32.75
C VAL A 148 11.81 43.96 34.15
N ARG A 149 10.77 43.83 34.99
CA ARG A 149 10.81 44.28 36.38
C ARG A 149 11.87 43.54 37.20
N ARG A 150 12.02 42.23 36.99
CA ARG A 150 13.04 41.41 37.65
C ARG A 150 14.46 41.88 37.31
N GLU A 151 14.70 42.34 36.09
CA GLU A 151 16.01 42.86 35.67
C GLU A 151 16.24 44.33 36.05
N GLY A 152 15.19 45.15 36.11
CA GLY A 152 15.31 46.58 36.41
C GLY A 152 15.71 46.91 37.86
N GLY A 153 15.45 46.00 38.81
CA GLY A 153 15.84 46.15 40.21
C GLY A 153 15.36 47.45 40.86
N PHE A 154 16.07 47.89 41.91
CA PHE A 154 15.71 49.08 42.70
C PHE A 154 15.54 50.36 41.87
N TRP A 155 16.43 50.59 40.89
CA TRP A 155 16.40 51.81 40.08
C TRP A 155 15.23 51.84 39.09
N GLY A 156 14.80 50.69 38.60
CA GLY A 156 13.62 50.59 37.74
C GLY A 156 12.31 50.78 38.51
N ASP A 157 12.17 50.20 39.71
CA ASP A 157 10.99 50.42 40.57
C ASP A 157 10.85 51.91 40.97
N MET A 158 11.97 52.60 41.22
CA MET A 158 11.97 54.04 41.50
C MET A 158 11.55 54.88 40.28
N ALA A 159 11.99 54.50 39.08
CA ALA A 159 11.60 55.18 37.84
C ALA A 159 10.13 54.95 37.46
N ASP A 160 9.59 53.76 37.75
CA ASP A 160 8.17 53.42 37.57
C ASP A 160 7.28 54.20 38.55
N ALA A 161 7.65 54.24 39.84
CA ALA A 161 6.94 55.00 40.87
C ALA A 161 6.96 56.52 40.63
N ALA A 162 8.07 57.04 40.10
CA ALA A 162 8.20 58.44 39.72
C ALA A 162 7.48 58.78 38.40
N GLY A 163 6.90 57.79 37.71
CA GLY A 163 6.21 57.97 36.42
C GLY A 163 7.15 58.29 35.26
N ILE A 164 8.45 58.10 35.43
CA ILE A 164 9.49 58.44 34.44
C ILE A 164 9.58 57.30 33.39
N VAL A 165 9.49 56.04 33.81
CA VAL A 165 9.52 54.87 32.92
C VAL A 165 8.60 53.79 33.46
N ARG A 166 7.49 53.51 32.77
CA ARG A 166 6.55 52.47 33.21
C ARG A 166 6.88 51.10 32.65
N TYR A 167 6.87 50.08 33.50
CA TYR A 167 7.15 48.70 33.07
C TYR A 167 6.14 48.17 32.06
N ALA A 168 4.86 48.55 32.20
CA ALA A 168 3.82 48.20 31.24
C ALA A 168 4.12 48.76 29.83
N ASP A 169 4.58 50.02 29.75
CA ASP A 169 4.92 50.66 28.47
C ASP A 169 6.15 49.99 27.83
N ILE A 170 7.11 49.51 28.63
CA ILE A 170 8.25 48.73 28.12
C ILE A 170 7.78 47.36 27.60
N ALA A 171 6.92 46.68 28.35
CA ALA A 171 6.37 45.38 27.94
C ALA A 171 5.59 45.49 26.63
N ASP A 172 4.77 46.53 26.48
CA ASP A 172 4.05 46.82 25.24
C ASP A 172 4.99 47.11 24.07
N ARG A 173 6.08 47.86 24.29
CA ARG A 173 7.09 48.13 23.26
C ARG A 173 7.84 46.86 22.84
N ILE A 174 8.19 45.98 23.79
CA ILE A 174 8.85 44.70 23.50
C ILE A 174 7.89 43.79 22.72
N ALA A 175 6.65 43.65 23.18
CA ALA A 175 5.64 42.85 22.49
C ALA A 175 5.38 43.38 21.07
N ALA A 176 5.27 44.70 20.89
CA ALA A 176 5.12 45.31 19.58
C ALA A 176 6.34 45.10 18.67
N GLY A 177 7.56 45.16 19.23
CA GLY A 177 8.80 44.86 18.51
C GLY A 177 8.87 43.40 18.05
N LEU A 178 8.49 42.47 18.91
CA LEU A 178 8.41 41.04 18.58
C LEU A 178 7.37 40.77 17.49
N VAL A 179 6.20 41.41 17.57
CA VAL A 179 5.17 41.32 16.51
C VAL A 179 5.74 41.81 15.18
N LYS A 180 6.42 42.96 15.16
CA LYS A 180 7.05 43.47 13.95
C LYS A 180 8.08 42.50 13.36
N GLN A 181 8.93 41.91 14.22
CA GLN A 181 9.91 40.91 13.77
C GLN A 181 9.24 39.65 13.24
N ILE A 182 8.17 39.18 13.89
CA ILE A 182 7.36 38.06 13.40
C ILE A 182 6.80 38.41 12.04
N ASP A 183 6.15 39.56 11.87
CA ASP A 183 5.55 40.04 10.62
C ASP A 183 6.54 40.18 9.45
N GLU A 184 7.77 40.59 9.74
CA GLU A 184 8.83 40.73 8.73
C GLU A 184 9.60 39.42 8.48
N PHE A 185 9.45 38.42 9.36
CA PHE A 185 10.16 37.15 9.21
C PHE A 185 9.69 36.40 7.97
N GLN A 186 10.65 36.10 7.11
CA GLN A 186 10.52 35.21 5.97
C GLN A 186 11.76 34.33 5.89
N VAL A 187 11.55 33.07 5.55
CA VAL A 187 12.64 32.15 5.24
C VAL A 187 13.19 32.55 3.88
N ASP A 188 14.47 32.90 3.85
CA ASP A 188 15.19 33.20 2.62
C ASP A 188 16.21 32.10 2.28
N ARG A 189 16.88 32.26 1.13
CA ARG A 189 17.90 31.30 0.69
C ARG A 189 19.11 31.26 1.64
N SER A 190 19.49 32.36 2.28
CA SER A 190 20.62 32.37 3.21
C SER A 190 20.36 31.54 4.46
N MET A 191 19.13 31.58 4.98
CA MET A 191 18.70 30.74 6.10
C MET A 191 18.69 29.26 5.69
N LEU A 192 18.21 28.95 4.48
CA LEU A 192 18.22 27.59 3.96
C LEU A 192 19.65 27.08 3.76
N ASP A 193 20.56 27.88 3.21
CA ASP A 193 21.96 27.52 2.99
C ASP A 193 22.69 27.31 4.33
N ALA A 194 22.42 28.16 5.33
CA ALA A 194 22.93 28.00 6.68
C ALA A 194 22.42 26.72 7.36
N ALA A 195 21.14 26.37 7.16
CA ALA A 195 20.57 25.12 7.63
C ALA A 195 21.18 23.90 6.92
N ALA A 196 21.36 23.98 5.60
CA ALA A 196 21.96 22.93 4.79
C ALA A 196 23.42 22.66 5.18
N ALA A 197 24.17 23.68 5.62
CA ALA A 197 25.53 23.50 6.13
C ALA A 197 25.59 22.65 7.42
N TYR A 198 24.51 22.61 8.20
CA TYR A 198 24.43 21.84 9.44
C TYR A 198 23.75 20.48 9.26
N VAL A 199 22.71 20.41 8.43
CA VAL A 199 21.81 19.25 8.32
C VAL A 199 21.95 18.54 6.97
N GLY A 200 22.73 19.09 6.03
CA GLY A 200 22.78 18.62 4.65
C GLY A 200 21.56 19.09 3.85
N ASN A 201 21.52 18.70 2.58
CA ASN A 201 20.35 18.98 1.73
C ASN A 201 19.17 18.06 2.11
N LEU A 202 18.01 18.23 1.47
CA LEU A 202 16.81 17.44 1.78
C LEU A 202 17.01 15.92 1.55
N GLU A 203 17.76 15.53 0.51
CA GLU A 203 18.10 14.12 0.27
C GLU A 203 18.96 13.58 1.41
N ASP A 204 20.01 14.33 1.80
CA ASP A 204 20.92 13.93 2.88
C ASP A 204 20.16 13.80 4.21
N PHE A 205 19.31 14.77 4.55
CA PHE A 205 18.49 14.73 5.76
C PHE A 205 17.57 13.50 5.82
N LEU A 206 16.95 13.14 4.69
CA LEU A 206 15.98 12.05 4.65
C LEU A 206 16.62 10.67 4.58
N LEU A 207 17.78 10.54 3.92
CA LEU A 207 18.37 9.26 3.55
C LEU A 207 19.69 8.95 4.26
N GLU A 208 20.49 9.95 4.65
CA GLU A 208 21.78 9.70 5.29
C GLU A 208 21.63 9.37 6.79
N PRO A 209 22.18 8.23 7.23
CA PRO A 209 22.28 7.93 8.66
C PRO A 209 23.22 8.91 9.37
N GLY A 210 22.97 9.14 10.67
CA GLY A 210 23.83 9.97 11.51
C GLY A 210 23.64 11.48 11.33
N ASN A 211 22.49 11.89 10.80
CA ASN A 211 22.18 13.31 10.67
C ASN A 211 22.17 14.02 12.04
N PRO A 212 22.92 15.13 12.23
CA PRO A 212 23.05 15.80 13.53
C PRO A 212 21.71 16.21 14.16
N LEU A 213 20.73 16.58 13.35
CA LEU A 213 19.41 17.00 13.82
C LEU A 213 18.59 15.81 14.33
N ILE A 214 18.66 14.67 13.61
CA ILE A 214 17.97 13.43 13.99
C ILE A 214 18.59 12.84 15.26
N GLU A 215 19.93 12.77 15.32
CA GLU A 215 20.62 12.28 16.52
C GLU A 215 20.27 13.13 17.75
N ARG A 216 20.25 14.46 17.61
CA ARG A 216 19.99 15.37 18.72
C ARG A 216 18.55 15.33 19.24
N HIS A 217 17.55 15.25 18.36
CA HIS A 217 16.14 15.35 18.75
C HIS A 217 15.46 13.99 18.92
N TYR A 218 15.92 12.97 18.20
CA TYR A 218 15.32 11.62 18.20
C TYR A 218 16.25 10.54 18.79
N GLY A 219 17.52 10.85 19.09
CA GLY A 219 18.46 9.91 19.70
C GLY A 219 18.80 8.70 18.83
N SER A 220 18.50 8.77 17.52
CA SER A 220 18.72 7.68 16.58
C SER A 220 19.77 8.07 15.55
N ARG A 221 20.61 7.09 15.19
CA ARG A 221 21.59 7.21 14.10
C ARG A 221 21.02 6.77 12.75
N LEU A 222 19.79 6.27 12.73
CA LEU A 222 19.13 5.87 11.50
C LEU A 222 18.69 7.11 10.71
N SER A 223 18.61 6.96 9.38
CA SER A 223 18.02 8.01 8.55
C SER A 223 16.51 8.11 8.77
N VAL A 224 15.89 9.21 8.34
CA VAL A 224 14.43 9.38 8.45
C VAL A 224 13.69 8.26 7.71
N ALA A 225 14.14 7.89 6.51
CA ALA A 225 13.56 6.79 5.75
C ALA A 225 13.65 5.45 6.49
N GLN A 226 14.78 5.16 7.14
CA GLN A 226 14.98 3.95 7.94
C GLN A 226 14.10 3.93 9.20
N LEU A 227 14.02 5.06 9.91
CA LEU A 227 13.14 5.22 11.07
C LEU A 227 11.67 5.00 10.70
N LEU A 228 11.24 5.56 9.57
CA LEU A 228 9.88 5.36 9.07
C LEU A 228 9.64 3.89 8.73
N PHE A 229 10.60 3.23 8.09
CA PHE A 229 10.47 1.81 7.75
C PHE A 229 10.37 0.92 9.00
N GLU A 230 11.24 1.12 9.99
CA GLU A 230 11.24 0.36 11.24
C GLU A 230 9.94 0.54 12.02
N LYS A 231 9.38 1.76 12.03
CA LYS A 231 8.15 2.06 12.75
C LYS A 231 6.87 1.65 12.03
N LEU A 232 6.89 1.56 10.70
CA LEU A 232 5.67 1.34 9.91
C LEU A 232 5.22 -0.13 9.90
N ASP A 233 6.06 -1.08 10.34
CA ASP A 233 5.82 -2.54 10.34
C ASP A 233 4.79 -2.96 9.28
N ALA A 234 5.17 -2.75 8.02
CA ALA A 234 4.27 -2.89 6.87
C ALA A 234 3.62 -4.28 6.83
N ARG A 235 4.39 -5.30 7.25
CA ARG A 235 3.93 -6.68 7.33
C ARG A 235 2.79 -6.81 8.31
N GLN A 236 2.97 -6.38 9.56
CA GLN A 236 1.94 -6.48 10.57
C GLN A 236 0.71 -5.65 10.21
N LEU A 237 0.89 -4.46 9.64
CA LEU A 237 -0.20 -3.63 9.16
C LEU A 237 -1.07 -4.37 8.12
N VAL A 238 -0.45 -5.07 7.16
CA VAL A 238 -1.18 -5.87 6.17
C VAL A 238 -1.89 -7.05 6.82
N ILE A 239 -1.24 -7.75 7.75
CA ILE A 239 -1.85 -8.86 8.48
C ILE A 239 -3.09 -8.38 9.22
N ASP A 240 -3.00 -7.29 9.98
CA ASP A 240 -4.11 -6.76 10.77
C ASP A 240 -5.27 -6.34 9.87
N ARG A 241 -4.97 -5.68 8.74
CA ARG A 241 -5.98 -5.26 7.78
C ARG A 241 -6.65 -6.41 7.07
N LEU A 242 -5.89 -7.39 6.59
CA LEU A 242 -6.43 -8.53 5.84
C LEU A 242 -7.11 -9.57 6.75
N SER A 243 -6.66 -9.71 8.00
CA SER A 243 -7.28 -10.63 8.96
C SER A 243 -8.70 -10.23 9.35
N ALA A 244 -9.03 -8.93 9.25
CA ALA A 244 -10.37 -8.40 9.45
C ALA A 244 -11.37 -8.79 8.34
N TYR A 245 -10.90 -9.32 7.21
CA TYR A 245 -11.76 -9.81 6.15
C TYR A 245 -12.22 -11.24 6.41
N GLU A 246 -13.45 -11.55 5.98
CA GLU A 246 -13.98 -12.90 5.96
C GLU A 246 -13.22 -13.77 4.94
N ALA A 247 -13.23 -15.09 5.17
CA ALA A 247 -12.53 -16.05 4.30
C ALA A 247 -12.98 -15.95 2.83
N GLU A 248 -14.26 -15.67 2.61
CA GLU A 248 -14.86 -15.49 1.28
C GLU A 248 -14.29 -14.26 0.55
N GLN A 249 -14.05 -13.17 1.28
CA GLN A 249 -13.50 -11.94 0.70
C GLN A 249 -12.02 -12.14 0.33
N ILE A 250 -11.22 -12.79 1.19
CA ILE A 250 -9.82 -13.12 0.89
C ILE A 250 -9.74 -14.05 -0.33
N ARG A 251 -10.59 -15.08 -0.39
CA ARG A 251 -10.72 -15.94 -1.57
C ARG A 251 -11.03 -15.12 -2.82
N ASP A 252 -11.95 -14.16 -2.74
CA ASP A 252 -12.36 -13.37 -3.91
C ASP A 252 -11.25 -12.43 -4.39
N ILE A 253 -10.46 -11.86 -3.47
CA ILE A 253 -9.26 -11.08 -3.78
C ILE A 253 -8.25 -11.92 -4.58
N VAL A 254 -7.93 -13.13 -4.11
CA VAL A 254 -6.96 -14.01 -4.76
C VAL A 254 -7.52 -14.61 -6.06
N SER A 255 -8.82 -14.92 -6.10
CA SER A 255 -9.40 -15.70 -7.20
C SER A 255 -9.79 -14.90 -8.43
N LYS A 256 -9.91 -13.57 -8.33
CA LYS A 256 -10.43 -12.69 -9.38
C LYS A 256 -9.77 -12.90 -10.75
N ASN A 257 -8.46 -13.14 -10.77
CA ASN A 257 -7.69 -13.31 -12.01
C ASN A 257 -7.34 -14.77 -12.33
N ILE A 258 -7.55 -15.70 -11.38
CA ILE A 258 -7.14 -17.10 -11.53
C ILE A 258 -8.26 -17.94 -12.17
N LYS A 259 -9.53 -17.59 -11.93
CA LYS A 259 -10.70 -18.34 -12.42
C LYS A 259 -10.69 -18.53 -13.94
N GLU A 260 -10.30 -17.51 -14.70
CA GLU A 260 -10.22 -17.60 -16.17
C GLU A 260 -9.15 -18.60 -16.63
N HIS A 261 -8.01 -18.65 -15.95
CA HIS A 261 -6.95 -19.63 -16.25
C HIS A 261 -7.34 -21.04 -15.83
N LEU A 262 -8.09 -21.19 -14.75
CA LEU A 262 -8.57 -22.51 -14.31
C LEU A 262 -9.60 -23.10 -15.28
N ALA A 263 -10.41 -22.29 -15.96
CA ALA A 263 -11.35 -22.78 -16.97
C ALA A 263 -10.66 -23.57 -18.10
N TRP A 264 -9.40 -23.24 -18.42
CA TRP A 264 -8.61 -23.99 -19.39
C TRP A 264 -8.25 -25.40 -18.93
N LEU A 265 -8.10 -25.64 -17.62
CA LEU A 265 -7.87 -26.99 -17.10
C LEU A 265 -9.05 -27.92 -17.41
N GLU A 266 -10.29 -27.41 -17.44
CA GLU A 266 -11.46 -28.22 -17.81
C GLU A 266 -11.42 -28.60 -19.29
N VAL A 267 -11.05 -27.65 -20.16
CA VAL A 267 -10.87 -27.87 -21.60
C VAL A 267 -9.77 -28.90 -21.86
N PHE A 268 -8.60 -28.74 -21.22
CA PHE A 268 -7.52 -29.71 -21.32
C PHE A 268 -7.88 -31.06 -20.73
N GLY A 269 -8.70 -31.10 -19.66
CA GLY A 269 -9.24 -32.35 -19.11
C GLY A 269 -10.02 -33.14 -20.16
N VAL A 270 -10.88 -32.46 -20.94
CA VAL A 270 -11.63 -33.07 -22.05
C VAL A 270 -10.69 -33.54 -23.16
N LEU A 271 -9.78 -32.68 -23.63
CA LEU A 271 -8.85 -33.00 -24.71
C LEU A 271 -7.91 -34.16 -24.36
N LEU A 272 -7.32 -34.13 -23.15
CA LEU A 272 -6.40 -35.15 -22.68
C LEU A 272 -7.12 -36.48 -22.46
N GLY A 273 -8.33 -36.46 -21.91
CA GLY A 273 -9.16 -37.66 -21.77
C GLY A 273 -9.42 -38.34 -23.11
N MET A 274 -9.84 -37.58 -24.12
CA MET A 274 -10.03 -38.09 -25.49
C MET A 274 -8.72 -38.59 -26.09
N LEU A 275 -7.62 -37.86 -25.93
CA LEU A 275 -6.31 -38.24 -26.46
C LEU A 275 -5.84 -39.58 -25.88
N ILE A 276 -5.89 -39.74 -24.55
CA ILE A 276 -5.49 -40.97 -23.88
C ILE A 276 -6.34 -42.15 -24.33
N ALA A 277 -7.67 -41.98 -24.41
CA ALA A 277 -8.54 -43.02 -24.93
C ALA A 277 -8.22 -43.37 -26.38
N GLY A 278 -7.91 -42.38 -27.23
CA GLY A 278 -7.51 -42.61 -28.62
C GLY A 278 -6.21 -43.40 -28.74
N LEU A 279 -5.22 -43.08 -27.90
CA LEU A 279 -3.96 -43.83 -27.84
C LEU A 279 -4.17 -45.27 -27.38
N LEU A 280 -5.00 -45.48 -26.35
CA LEU A 280 -5.33 -46.82 -25.86
C LEU A 280 -6.06 -47.66 -26.91
N LEU A 281 -6.99 -47.05 -27.65
CA LEU A 281 -7.71 -47.70 -28.75
C LEU A 281 -6.80 -48.04 -29.93
N ALA A 282 -5.85 -47.16 -30.25
CA ALA A 282 -4.84 -47.43 -31.28
C ALA A 282 -3.93 -48.59 -30.86
N LEU A 283 -3.54 -48.63 -29.58
CA LEU A 283 -2.71 -49.71 -29.04
C LEU A 283 -3.47 -51.05 -29.02
N SER A 284 -4.74 -51.08 -28.62
CA SER A 284 -5.55 -52.30 -28.66
C SER A 284 -5.70 -52.82 -30.08
N ALA A 285 -5.94 -51.94 -31.05
CA ALA A 285 -6.00 -52.29 -32.46
C ALA A 285 -4.68 -52.88 -33.00
N LEU A 286 -3.52 -52.38 -32.55
CA LEU A 286 -2.19 -52.88 -32.95
C LEU A 286 -1.82 -54.21 -32.28
N THR A 287 -2.29 -54.44 -31.05
CA THR A 287 -1.94 -55.63 -30.25
C THR A 287 -2.92 -56.79 -30.44
N GLY A 288 -4.05 -56.56 -31.11
CA GLY A 288 -5.08 -57.58 -31.36
C GLY A 288 -5.85 -58.00 -30.10
N LEU A 289 -5.78 -57.18 -29.04
CA LEU A 289 -6.54 -57.30 -27.80
C LEU A 289 -7.88 -56.57 -27.87
#